data_AF-A0A9D2DQ85-F1
#
_entry.id   AF-A0A9D2DQ85-F1
#
_cell.length_a   1.000
_cell.length_b   1.000
_cell.length_c   1.000
_cell.angle_alpha   90.00
_cell.angle_beta   90.00
_cell.angle_gamma   90.00
#
_symmetry.space_group_name_H-M   'P 1'
#
loop_
_entity.id
_entity.type
_entity.pdbx_description
1 polymer ?
#
loop_
_entity_poly.entity_id
_entity_poly.type
_entity_poly.pdbx_seq_one_letter_code
_entity_poly.pdbx_strand_id
1 'polypeptide(L)'
;MKREQQEVLSLLKEIDMICRKNKIPYYLSPQLTLCAVTGQPFPQNPLCGVVLMKTGDMERFRIAFEERSRDRRALESMKNNKRFPGFYLRYENMDTLCYRLDQGQNFKYPGIGVDILPLRGKIPSRKKHLWNRALEVGWQQSCYLYNKKPGLKRMLCKFPIYFFSLTGRARLGRSLYDKFLRRQDTGSCEEYVLRLNPRETLYYPAEIFKKTSEVSLEGVQLLVPEGKVWYLQRTYGGDYENVPAEEIKPDWAVMTSALVSYEEYFDQIGPQKKLLKARRRQYLKDSVGRRRQRYYNWCWNYAKLCASQRELDAFYQEKKDYIKNLHKNKDYMRLEAVFRPYTRVSQRCLKENEIYASDEELMEIYLDVLEKTGNSELKGQIEQYWS
;
A
#
# COMPACT_ATOMS: atom_id res chain seq x y z
N MET A 1 9.91 -9.14 -23.62
CA MET A 1 9.80 -9.36 -22.17
C MET A 1 11.19 -9.67 -21.60
N LYS A 2 11.57 -9.07 -20.46
CA LYS A 2 12.84 -9.35 -19.74
C LYS A 2 12.76 -10.71 -19.03
N ARG A 3 13.91 -11.31 -18.67
CA ARG A 3 13.97 -12.65 -18.06
C ARG A 3 13.23 -12.72 -16.73
N GLU A 4 13.32 -11.67 -15.90
CA GLU A 4 12.64 -11.60 -14.61
C GLU A 4 11.11 -11.59 -14.78
N GLN A 5 10.60 -10.94 -15.82
CA GLN A 5 9.17 -10.92 -16.13
C GLN A 5 8.68 -12.28 -16.61
N GLN A 6 9.48 -12.97 -17.43
CA GLN A 6 9.20 -14.34 -17.86
C GLN A 6 9.14 -15.30 -16.67
N GLU A 7 10.03 -15.13 -15.69
CA GLU A 7 10.00 -15.89 -14.44
C GLU A 7 8.72 -15.64 -13.65
N VAL A 8 8.31 -14.38 -13.47
CA VAL A 8 7.04 -14.06 -12.80
C VAL A 8 5.85 -14.68 -13.54
N LEU A 9 5.82 -14.61 -14.88
CA LEU A 9 4.76 -15.21 -15.69
C LEU A 9 4.74 -16.75 -15.56
N SER A 10 5.90 -17.40 -15.50
CA SER A 10 6.02 -18.85 -15.27
C SER A 10 5.42 -19.23 -13.91
N LEU A 11 5.75 -18.49 -12.86
CA LEU A 11 5.20 -18.72 -11.52
C LEU A 11 3.68 -18.49 -11.46
N LEU A 12 3.16 -17.48 -12.18
CA LEU A 12 1.71 -17.28 -12.30
C LEU A 12 1.03 -18.48 -12.99
N LYS A 13 1.64 -19.03 -14.04
CA LYS A 13 1.14 -20.23 -14.74
C LYS A 13 1.16 -21.47 -13.84
N GLU A 14 2.20 -21.64 -13.03
CA GLU A 14 2.27 -22.73 -12.04
C GLU A 14 1.19 -22.59 -10.96
N ILE A 15 0.96 -21.37 -10.45
CA ILE A 15 -0.13 -21.09 -9.50
C ILE A 15 -1.48 -21.41 -10.13
N ASP A 16 -1.74 -20.97 -11.36
CA ASP A 16 -2.97 -21.27 -12.09
C ASP A 16 -3.21 -22.79 -12.20
N MET A 17 -2.17 -23.55 -12.57
CA MET A 17 -2.24 -25.01 -12.67
C MET A 17 -2.61 -25.67 -11.32
N ILE A 18 -1.97 -25.24 -10.22
CA ILE A 18 -2.28 -25.73 -8.87
C ILE A 18 -3.73 -25.38 -8.50
N CYS A 19 -4.14 -24.15 -8.76
CA CYS A 19 -5.49 -23.66 -8.46
C CYS A 19 -6.57 -24.43 -9.23
N ARG A 20 -6.40 -24.62 -10.55
CA ARG A 20 -7.35 -25.36 -11.39
C ARG A 20 -7.46 -26.82 -10.96
N LYS A 21 -6.33 -27.49 -10.71
CA LYS A 21 -6.31 -28.90 -10.24
C LYS A 21 -7.09 -29.07 -8.93
N ASN A 22 -6.98 -28.11 -8.02
CA ASN A 22 -7.58 -28.17 -6.68
C ASN A 22 -8.92 -27.41 -6.56
N LYS A 23 -9.45 -26.88 -7.69
CA LYS A 23 -10.67 -26.07 -7.73
C LYS A 23 -10.63 -24.90 -6.73
N ILE A 24 -9.51 -24.18 -6.71
CA ILE A 24 -9.27 -23.02 -5.84
C ILE A 24 -9.40 -21.76 -6.70
N PRO A 25 -10.43 -20.93 -6.48
CA PRO A 25 -10.53 -19.63 -7.15
C PRO A 25 -9.39 -18.70 -6.74
N TYR A 26 -8.84 -17.99 -7.71
CA TYR A 26 -7.91 -16.90 -7.48
C TYR A 26 -8.20 -15.77 -8.49
N TYR A 27 -7.60 -14.62 -8.25
CA TYR A 27 -7.78 -13.43 -9.08
C TYR A 27 -6.43 -12.75 -9.28
N LEU A 28 -6.13 -12.25 -10.48
CA LEU A 28 -4.98 -11.36 -10.65
C LEU A 28 -5.17 -10.07 -9.83
N SER A 29 -4.05 -9.47 -9.42
CA SER A 29 -4.05 -8.13 -8.81
C SER A 29 -4.60 -7.05 -9.75
N PRO A 30 -4.94 -5.84 -9.25
CA PRO A 30 -5.44 -4.78 -10.10
C PRO A 30 -4.46 -4.42 -11.22
N GLN A 31 -3.16 -4.43 -10.92
CA GLN A 31 -2.11 -4.08 -11.89
C GLN A 31 -1.99 -5.11 -13.02
N LEU A 32 -1.94 -6.40 -12.69
CA LEU A 32 -1.86 -7.46 -13.70
C LEU A 32 -3.17 -7.56 -14.50
N THR A 33 -4.32 -7.31 -13.85
CA THR A 33 -5.62 -7.23 -14.52
C THR A 33 -5.66 -6.05 -15.50
N LEU A 34 -5.14 -4.89 -15.10
CA LEU A 34 -5.05 -3.71 -15.96
C LEU A 34 -4.25 -4.02 -17.23
N CYS A 35 -3.08 -4.65 -17.07
CA CYS A 35 -2.22 -5.03 -18.21
C CYS A 35 -2.94 -5.99 -19.15
N ALA A 36 -3.60 -7.03 -18.61
CA ALA A 36 -4.33 -8.01 -19.40
C ALA A 36 -5.54 -7.41 -20.16
N VAL A 37 -6.23 -6.42 -19.58
CA VAL A 37 -7.43 -5.81 -20.18
C VAL A 37 -7.09 -4.72 -21.19
N THR A 38 -6.07 -3.90 -20.91
CA THR A 38 -5.72 -2.74 -21.75
C THR A 38 -4.66 -3.05 -22.81
N GLY A 39 -4.05 -4.24 -22.77
CA GLY A 39 -2.93 -4.60 -23.64
C GLY A 39 -1.63 -3.87 -23.30
N GLN A 40 -1.56 -3.24 -22.11
CA GLN A 40 -0.32 -2.63 -21.63
C GLN A 40 0.79 -3.67 -21.46
N PRO A 41 2.06 -3.25 -21.62
CA PRO A 41 3.19 -4.16 -21.46
C PRO A 41 3.19 -4.76 -20.05
N PHE A 42 3.57 -6.04 -19.94
CA PHE A 42 3.73 -6.71 -18.65
C PHE A 42 4.58 -5.85 -17.69
N PRO A 43 4.20 -5.72 -16.40
CA PRO A 43 4.91 -4.84 -15.48
C PRO A 43 6.38 -5.24 -15.35
N GLN A 44 7.19 -4.21 -15.28
CA GLN A 44 8.62 -4.37 -15.54
C GLN A 44 9.39 -4.53 -14.20
N ASN A 45 8.72 -4.25 -13.08
CA ASN A 45 9.16 -4.53 -11.72
C ASN A 45 9.14 -6.05 -11.41
N PRO A 46 10.25 -6.66 -10.95
CA PRO A 46 10.31 -8.09 -10.64
C PRO A 46 9.43 -8.53 -9.45
N LEU A 47 8.85 -7.58 -8.72
CA LEU A 47 7.94 -7.82 -7.60
C LEU A 47 6.46 -7.65 -8.00
N CYS A 48 6.15 -7.51 -9.29
CA CYS A 48 4.79 -7.29 -9.78
C CYS A 48 3.88 -8.52 -9.68
N GLY A 49 4.45 -9.70 -9.46
CA GLY A 49 3.73 -10.95 -9.31
C GLY A 49 2.85 -10.91 -8.07
N VAL A 50 1.55 -10.62 -8.26
CA VAL A 50 0.59 -10.57 -7.17
C VAL A 50 -0.73 -11.20 -7.61
N VAL A 51 -1.20 -12.18 -6.84
CA VAL A 51 -2.52 -12.79 -6.97
C VAL A 51 -3.32 -12.61 -5.69
N LEU A 52 -4.63 -12.61 -5.82
CA LEU A 52 -5.57 -12.43 -4.73
C LEU A 52 -6.38 -13.71 -4.54
N MET A 53 -6.57 -14.12 -3.29
CA MET A 53 -7.42 -15.25 -2.94
C MET A 53 -8.30 -14.89 -1.74
N LYS A 54 -9.50 -15.45 -1.65
CA LYS A 54 -10.24 -15.40 -0.38
C LYS A 54 -9.40 -16.09 0.70
N THR A 55 -9.54 -15.66 1.95
CA THR A 55 -8.73 -16.18 3.07
C THR A 55 -8.77 -17.71 3.18
N GLY A 56 -9.95 -18.33 3.09
CA GLY A 56 -10.09 -19.79 3.06
C GLY A 56 -9.41 -20.44 1.85
N ASP A 57 -9.55 -19.84 0.66
CA ASP A 57 -8.90 -20.33 -0.57
C ASP A 57 -7.37 -20.21 -0.52
N MET A 58 -6.85 -19.15 0.10
CA MET A 58 -5.41 -19.01 0.36
C MET A 58 -4.88 -20.13 1.25
N GLU A 59 -5.63 -20.53 2.30
CA GLU A 59 -5.23 -21.67 3.13
C GLU A 59 -5.36 -23.01 2.38
N ARG A 60 -6.39 -23.18 1.56
CA ARG A 60 -6.51 -24.35 0.65
C ARG A 60 -5.30 -24.44 -0.29
N PHE A 61 -4.84 -23.32 -0.83
CA PHE A 61 -3.66 -23.27 -1.69
C PHE A 61 -2.41 -23.69 -0.93
N ARG A 62 -2.22 -23.22 0.31
CA ARG A 62 -1.10 -23.62 1.16
C ARG A 62 -1.06 -25.13 1.38
N ILE A 63 -2.21 -25.74 1.67
CA ILE A 63 -2.34 -27.19 1.87
C ILE A 63 -2.02 -27.94 0.56
N ALA A 64 -2.64 -27.52 -0.55
CA ALA A 64 -2.41 -28.13 -1.86
C ALA A 64 -0.94 -28.06 -2.32
N PHE A 65 -0.22 -27.00 -1.95
CA PHE A 65 1.22 -26.91 -2.20
C PHE A 65 2.04 -27.87 -1.33
N GLU A 66 1.67 -28.03 -0.05
CA GLU A 66 2.39 -28.92 0.88
C GLU A 66 2.29 -30.40 0.52
N GLU A 67 1.21 -30.81 -0.15
CA GLU A 67 0.98 -32.18 -0.63
C GLU A 67 1.79 -32.55 -1.90
N ARG A 68 2.44 -31.58 -2.55
CA ARG A 68 3.21 -31.77 -3.79
C ARG A 68 4.71 -31.98 -3.53
N SER A 69 5.41 -32.65 -4.46
CA SER A 69 6.88 -32.56 -4.58
C SER A 69 7.34 -31.10 -4.73
N ARG A 70 8.37 -30.73 -3.96
CA ARG A 70 8.94 -29.37 -3.93
C ARG A 70 10.13 -29.26 -4.87
N ASP A 71 9.88 -29.20 -6.16
CA ASP A 71 10.93 -29.06 -7.17
C ASP A 71 11.46 -27.61 -7.18
N ARG A 72 12.37 -27.28 -6.26
CA ARG A 72 13.01 -25.93 -6.16
C ARG A 72 11.99 -24.78 -6.05
N ARG A 73 10.83 -25.06 -5.47
CA ARG A 73 9.79 -24.09 -5.13
C ARG A 73 9.63 -23.99 -3.63
N ALA A 74 9.45 -22.77 -3.15
CA ALA A 74 9.12 -22.51 -1.76
C ALA A 74 7.79 -21.76 -1.65
N LEU A 75 7.06 -22.00 -0.55
CA LEU A 75 5.89 -21.23 -0.18
C LEU A 75 6.12 -20.68 1.23
N GLU A 76 6.48 -19.41 1.33
CA GLU A 76 6.75 -18.75 2.61
C GLU A 76 5.53 -18.04 3.18
N SER A 77 5.42 -18.07 4.51
CA SER A 77 4.43 -17.30 5.26
C SER A 77 4.84 -17.15 6.73
N MET A 78 4.00 -16.47 7.51
CA MET A 78 4.14 -16.42 8.97
C MET A 78 4.10 -17.81 9.64
N LYS A 79 3.56 -18.85 8.97
CA LYS A 79 3.52 -20.22 9.54
C LYS A 79 4.89 -20.88 9.61
N ASN A 80 5.70 -20.74 8.57
CA ASN A 80 6.97 -21.45 8.43
C ASN A 80 8.20 -20.54 8.52
N ASN A 81 8.03 -19.21 8.46
CA ASN A 81 9.10 -18.25 8.65
C ASN A 81 8.76 -17.22 9.75
N LYS A 82 9.49 -17.28 10.86
CA LYS A 82 9.35 -16.38 12.02
C LYS A 82 9.65 -14.90 11.73
N ARG A 83 10.22 -14.58 10.57
CA ARG A 83 10.58 -13.23 10.14
C ARG A 83 9.73 -12.72 8.97
N PHE A 84 8.84 -13.57 8.46
CA PHE A 84 7.98 -13.21 7.34
C PHE A 84 7.11 -11.99 7.68
N PRO A 85 7.04 -10.97 6.80
CA PRO A 85 6.64 -9.64 7.22
C PRO A 85 5.13 -9.43 7.36
N GLY A 86 4.27 -10.31 6.84
CA GLY A 86 2.82 -10.07 6.88
C GLY A 86 1.94 -11.30 6.68
N PHE A 87 0.62 -11.07 6.78
CA PHE A 87 -0.41 -12.08 6.57
C PHE A 87 -0.74 -12.22 5.08
N TYR A 88 0.05 -13.05 4.40
CA TYR A 88 -0.06 -13.46 3.00
C TYR A 88 0.87 -14.68 2.78
N LEU A 89 0.81 -15.29 1.60
CA LEU A 89 1.77 -16.32 1.18
C LEU A 89 2.68 -15.75 0.09
N ARG A 90 3.90 -16.28 -0.03
CA ARG A 90 4.79 -15.95 -1.14
C ARG A 90 5.30 -17.22 -1.79
N TYR A 91 5.00 -17.39 -3.07
CA TYR A 91 5.41 -18.53 -3.89
C TYR A 91 6.69 -18.17 -4.65
N GLU A 92 7.79 -18.87 -4.40
CA GLU A 92 9.14 -18.44 -4.78
C GLU A 92 9.89 -19.51 -5.57
N ASN A 93 10.66 -19.07 -6.57
CA ASN A 93 11.63 -19.90 -7.27
C ASN A 93 13.00 -19.84 -6.55
N MET A 94 13.47 -20.98 -6.06
CA MET A 94 14.75 -21.09 -5.35
C MET A 94 15.98 -20.98 -6.28
N ASP A 95 15.80 -21.14 -7.59
CA ASP A 95 16.86 -21.02 -8.60
C ASP A 95 17.12 -19.59 -9.06
N THR A 96 16.48 -18.61 -8.42
CA THR A 96 16.59 -17.19 -8.77
C THR A 96 16.96 -16.35 -7.56
N LEU A 97 17.31 -15.08 -7.82
CA LEU A 97 17.60 -14.07 -6.82
C LEU A 97 16.61 -12.90 -6.97
N CYS A 98 16.01 -12.51 -5.86
CA CYS A 98 15.27 -11.26 -5.69
C CYS A 98 15.46 -10.75 -4.26
N TYR A 99 16.65 -10.24 -3.97
CA TYR A 99 17.05 -9.83 -2.64
C TYR A 99 16.81 -8.34 -2.37
N ARG A 100 15.94 -8.06 -1.39
CA ARG A 100 15.59 -6.70 -0.95
C ARG A 100 16.41 -6.32 0.29
N LEU A 101 17.45 -5.50 0.11
CA LEU A 101 18.36 -5.06 1.18
C LEU A 101 17.60 -4.40 2.35
N ASP A 102 16.58 -3.62 2.06
CA ASP A 102 15.82 -2.89 3.09
C ASP A 102 14.84 -3.78 3.88
N GLN A 103 14.59 -5.01 3.42
CA GLN A 103 13.78 -6.01 4.11
C GLN A 103 14.61 -7.08 4.81
N GLY A 104 15.93 -7.01 4.70
CA GLY A 104 16.86 -7.84 5.43
C GLY A 104 16.54 -9.33 5.37
N GLN A 105 16.37 -9.94 6.54
CA GLN A 105 16.17 -11.39 6.65
C GLN A 105 14.69 -11.79 6.74
N ASN A 106 13.79 -10.96 6.20
CA ASN A 106 12.35 -11.23 6.26
C ASN A 106 11.95 -12.46 5.45
N PHE A 107 12.64 -12.72 4.33
CA PHE A 107 12.43 -13.88 3.46
C PHE A 107 13.58 -14.85 3.67
N LYS A 108 13.25 -16.14 3.81
CA LYS A 108 14.22 -17.21 3.94
C LYS A 108 14.81 -17.55 2.57
N TYR A 109 14.01 -17.49 1.52
CA TYR A 109 14.32 -17.81 0.14
C TYR A 109 14.12 -16.55 -0.72
N PRO A 110 15.08 -15.60 -0.73
CA PRO A 110 14.92 -14.34 -1.47
C PRO A 110 15.09 -14.54 -2.98
N GLY A 111 14.21 -15.32 -3.59
CA GLY A 111 14.08 -15.54 -5.03
C GLY A 111 12.93 -14.73 -5.63
N ILE A 112 12.86 -14.70 -6.95
CA ILE A 112 11.71 -14.14 -7.68
C ILE A 112 10.48 -14.94 -7.25
N GLY A 113 9.39 -14.23 -6.98
CA GLY A 113 8.23 -14.84 -6.37
C GLY A 113 6.97 -14.01 -6.50
N VAL A 114 5.84 -14.72 -6.48
CA VAL A 114 4.49 -14.18 -6.55
C VAL A 114 3.89 -14.10 -5.15
N ASP A 115 3.45 -12.92 -4.74
CA ASP A 115 2.74 -12.71 -3.48
C ASP A 115 1.25 -13.08 -3.66
N ILE A 116 0.74 -13.95 -2.79
CA ILE A 116 -0.67 -14.37 -2.72
C ILE A 116 -1.32 -13.61 -1.57
N LEU A 117 -2.00 -12.52 -1.89
CA LEU A 117 -2.62 -11.62 -0.91
C LEU A 117 -4.05 -12.09 -0.57
N PRO A 118 -4.42 -12.10 0.72
CA PRO A 118 -5.78 -12.44 1.11
C PRO A 118 -6.75 -11.28 0.83
N LEU A 119 -7.89 -11.60 0.21
CA LEU A 119 -9.13 -10.82 0.24
C LEU A 119 -9.79 -11.04 1.60
N ARG A 120 -9.72 -10.02 2.46
CA ARG A 120 -10.06 -10.15 3.88
C ARG A 120 -11.50 -9.76 4.12
N GLY A 121 -12.25 -10.62 4.80
CA GLY A 121 -13.56 -10.30 5.32
C GLY A 121 -13.53 -9.19 6.37
N LYS A 122 -14.62 -8.43 6.44
CA LYS A 122 -14.82 -7.37 7.43
C LYS A 122 -15.02 -8.01 8.81
N ILE A 123 -14.14 -7.65 9.75
CA ILE A 123 -14.27 -8.08 11.15
C ILE A 123 -15.45 -7.30 11.77
N PRO A 124 -16.54 -7.97 12.22
CA PRO A 124 -17.77 -7.27 12.62
C PRO A 124 -17.58 -6.34 13.83
N SER A 125 -16.79 -6.77 14.81
CA SER A 125 -16.54 -5.97 16.02
C SER A 125 -15.40 -4.97 15.80
N ARG A 126 -15.69 -3.67 15.98
CA ARG A 126 -14.69 -2.59 15.91
C ARG A 126 -13.52 -2.81 16.87
N LYS A 127 -13.79 -3.23 18.12
CA LYS A 127 -12.73 -3.53 19.11
C LYS A 127 -11.84 -4.69 18.63
N LYS A 128 -12.44 -5.78 18.14
CA LYS A 128 -11.68 -6.92 17.60
C LYS A 128 -10.89 -6.51 16.35
N HIS A 129 -11.46 -5.67 15.48
CA HIS A 129 -10.80 -5.14 14.29
C HIS A 129 -9.56 -4.32 14.65
N LEU A 130 -9.71 -3.34 15.55
CA LEU A 130 -8.61 -2.50 16.02
C LEU A 130 -7.52 -3.33 16.69
N TRP A 131 -7.87 -4.30 17.52
CA TRP A 131 -6.90 -5.21 18.12
C TRP A 131 -6.18 -6.07 17.07
N ASN A 132 -6.92 -6.60 16.09
CA ASN A 132 -6.33 -7.36 14.99
C ASN A 132 -5.33 -6.51 14.19
N ARG A 133 -5.69 -5.25 13.94
CA ARG A 133 -4.82 -4.28 13.25
C ARG A 133 -3.58 -3.96 14.09
N ALA A 134 -3.73 -3.77 15.40
CA ALA A 134 -2.61 -3.53 16.29
C ALA A 134 -1.61 -4.69 16.30
N LEU A 135 -2.09 -5.94 16.35
CA LEU A 135 -1.24 -7.13 16.27
C LEU A 135 -0.51 -7.24 14.93
N GLU A 136 -1.20 -6.98 13.81
CA GLU A 136 -0.61 -7.05 12.47
C GLU A 136 0.46 -5.96 12.26
N VAL A 137 0.15 -4.71 12.64
CA VAL A 137 1.10 -3.59 12.60
C VAL A 137 2.27 -3.87 13.53
N GLY A 138 2.01 -4.35 14.74
CA GLY A 138 3.04 -4.76 15.70
C GLY A 138 3.97 -5.83 15.12
N TRP A 139 3.40 -6.84 14.45
CA TRP A 139 4.16 -7.93 13.84
C TRP A 139 5.06 -7.39 12.73
N GLN A 140 4.51 -6.58 11.83
CA GLN A 140 5.26 -5.90 10.77
C GLN A 140 6.42 -5.08 11.33
N GLN A 141 6.19 -4.28 12.40
CA GLN A 141 7.24 -3.48 13.04
C GLN A 141 8.31 -4.32 13.77
N SER A 142 8.00 -5.58 14.08
CA SER A 142 8.96 -6.51 14.67
C SER A 142 9.83 -7.21 13.63
N CYS A 143 9.46 -7.15 12.34
CA CYS A 143 10.25 -7.70 11.25
C CYS A 143 11.38 -6.73 10.84
N TYR A 144 12.33 -7.20 10.02
CA TYR A 144 13.41 -6.36 9.53
C TYR A 144 12.84 -5.32 8.56
N LEU A 145 12.59 -4.11 9.06
CA LEU A 145 12.37 -2.93 8.26
C LEU A 145 13.57 -2.01 8.48
N TYR A 146 14.46 -2.03 7.50
CA TYR A 146 15.55 -1.09 7.45
C TYR A 146 15.00 0.29 7.07
N ASN A 147 15.54 1.37 7.65
CA ASN A 147 15.37 2.76 7.19
C ASN A 147 14.13 3.59 7.59
N LYS A 148 13.20 3.12 8.44
CA LYS A 148 12.16 4.00 9.00
C LYS A 148 12.06 3.87 10.52
N LYS A 149 12.35 4.95 11.25
CA LYS A 149 11.96 5.04 12.67
C LYS A 149 10.43 5.00 12.72
N PRO A 150 9.81 3.98 13.33
CA PRO A 150 8.37 3.95 13.49
C PRO A 150 7.92 5.14 14.33
N GLY A 151 6.81 5.79 13.93
CA GLY A 151 6.15 6.78 14.78
C GLY A 151 5.59 6.15 16.06
N LEU A 152 5.28 7.01 17.05
CA LEU A 152 4.82 6.59 18.39
C LEU A 152 3.70 5.54 18.35
N LYS A 153 2.64 5.75 17.54
CA LYS A 153 1.53 4.81 17.38
C LYS A 153 1.99 3.40 16.95
N ARG A 154 2.95 3.32 16.02
CA ARG A 154 3.50 2.04 15.53
C ARG A 154 4.41 1.38 16.57
N MET A 155 5.14 2.17 17.35
CA MET A 155 5.90 1.68 18.49
C MET A 155 4.99 1.07 19.55
N LEU A 156 3.86 1.70 19.84
CA LEU A 156 2.88 1.16 20.79
C LEU A 156 2.35 -0.22 20.37
N CYS A 157 2.06 -0.41 19.08
CA CYS A 157 1.64 -1.72 18.54
C CYS A 157 2.70 -2.82 18.69
N LYS A 158 3.97 -2.48 18.89
CA LYS A 158 5.07 -3.45 19.05
C LYS A 158 5.07 -4.11 20.43
N PHE A 159 4.57 -3.45 21.48
CA PHE A 159 4.61 -3.96 22.86
C PHE A 159 3.90 -5.31 23.02
N PRO A 160 2.65 -5.50 22.54
CA PRO A 160 2.00 -6.82 22.63
C PRO A 160 2.81 -7.92 21.95
N ILE A 161 3.41 -7.63 20.80
CA ILE A 161 4.21 -8.62 20.05
C ILE A 161 5.49 -8.98 20.78
N TYR A 162 6.16 -8.00 21.39
CA TYR A 162 7.33 -8.25 22.23
C TYR A 162 6.97 -9.17 23.41
N PHE A 163 5.89 -8.83 24.13
CA PHE A 163 5.40 -9.62 25.26
C PHE A 163 5.02 -11.05 24.85
N PHE A 164 4.23 -11.23 23.78
CA PHE A 164 3.83 -12.56 23.32
C PHE A 164 4.99 -13.36 22.70
N SER A 165 6.06 -12.70 22.25
CA SER A 165 7.24 -13.37 21.67
C SER A 165 8.07 -14.11 22.70
N LEU A 166 7.87 -13.89 24.00
CA LEU A 166 8.53 -14.63 25.09
C LEU A 166 8.28 -16.15 24.98
N THR A 167 7.13 -16.55 24.45
CA THR A 167 6.76 -17.96 24.21
C THR A 167 7.38 -18.55 22.94
N GLY A 168 8.21 -17.78 22.24
CA GLY A 168 8.88 -18.15 20.99
C GLY A 168 8.23 -17.48 19.77
N ARG A 169 9.03 -16.70 19.04
CA ARG A 169 8.58 -15.93 17.86
C ARG A 169 7.97 -16.80 16.75
N ALA A 170 8.48 -18.01 16.52
CA ALA A 170 7.95 -18.92 15.52
C ALA A 170 6.57 -19.48 15.91
N ARG A 171 6.33 -19.71 17.20
CA ARG A 171 5.00 -20.10 17.72
C ARG A 171 4.01 -18.94 17.62
N LEU A 172 4.45 -17.72 17.95
CA LEU A 172 3.64 -16.51 17.79
C LEU A 172 3.25 -16.26 16.33
N GLY A 173 4.19 -16.38 15.38
CA GLY A 173 3.92 -16.21 13.95
C GLY A 173 2.81 -17.15 13.45
N ARG A 174 2.91 -18.44 13.78
CA ARG A 174 1.88 -19.45 13.50
C ARG A 174 0.53 -19.08 14.13
N SER A 175 0.52 -18.79 15.42
CA SER A 175 -0.70 -18.42 16.14
C SER A 175 -1.39 -17.17 15.57
N LEU A 176 -0.61 -16.14 15.19
CA LEU A 176 -1.13 -14.94 14.56
C LEU A 176 -1.69 -15.22 13.17
N TYR A 177 -1.01 -16.03 12.36
CA TYR A 177 -1.53 -16.47 11.06
C TYR A 177 -2.90 -17.14 11.22
N ASP A 178 -3.01 -18.15 12.09
CA ASP A 178 -4.27 -18.89 12.31
C ASP A 178 -5.37 -17.99 12.90
N LYS A 179 -4.98 -16.99 13.68
CA LYS A 179 -5.89 -15.99 14.23
C LYS A 179 -6.40 -15.02 13.16
N PHE A 180 -5.53 -14.58 12.25
CA PHE A 180 -5.92 -13.70 11.15
C PHE A 180 -6.80 -14.43 10.15
N LEU A 181 -6.44 -15.66 9.80
CA LEU A 181 -7.24 -16.56 8.98
C LEU A 181 -8.66 -16.68 9.54
N ARG A 182 -8.82 -17.19 10.77
CA ARG A 182 -10.15 -17.40 11.38
C ARG A 182 -11.00 -16.13 11.53
N ARG A 183 -10.37 -14.96 11.71
CA ARG A 183 -11.11 -13.70 11.94
C ARG A 183 -11.51 -12.99 10.65
N GLN A 184 -10.78 -13.25 9.56
CA GLN A 184 -10.98 -12.59 8.27
C GLN A 184 -11.63 -13.54 7.26
N ASP A 185 -11.75 -14.83 7.59
CA ASP A 185 -12.52 -15.81 6.83
C ASP A 185 -13.99 -15.77 7.20
N THR A 186 -14.67 -14.72 6.74
CA THR A 186 -16.11 -14.56 6.92
C THR A 186 -16.81 -15.00 5.64
N GLY A 187 -17.48 -16.15 5.67
CA GLY A 187 -18.13 -16.76 4.50
C GLY A 187 -19.27 -15.94 3.88
N SER A 188 -19.84 -14.98 4.62
CA SER A 188 -20.89 -14.05 4.17
C SER A 188 -20.49 -12.60 4.43
N CYS A 189 -19.52 -12.11 3.67
CA CYS A 189 -19.11 -10.71 3.75
C CYS A 189 -19.75 -9.91 2.61
N GLU A 190 -20.24 -8.71 2.92
CA GLU A 190 -20.70 -7.75 1.90
C GLU A 190 -19.51 -7.15 1.13
N GLU A 191 -18.37 -6.97 1.80
CA GLU A 191 -17.19 -6.31 1.23
C GLU A 191 -15.90 -7.06 1.59
N TYR A 192 -15.01 -7.21 0.62
CA TYR A 192 -13.63 -7.64 0.86
C TYR A 192 -12.69 -6.44 0.98
N VAL A 193 -11.75 -6.55 1.90
CA VAL A 193 -10.69 -5.58 2.15
C VAL A 193 -9.38 -6.11 1.58
N LEU A 194 -8.83 -5.41 0.59
CA LEU A 194 -7.49 -5.66 0.06
C LEU A 194 -6.50 -4.64 0.63
N ARG A 195 -5.35 -5.13 1.09
CA ARG A 195 -4.25 -4.30 1.60
C ARG A 195 -3.01 -4.53 0.75
N LEU A 196 -2.82 -3.71 -0.28
CA LEU A 196 -1.66 -3.76 -1.16
C LEU A 196 -0.41 -3.24 -0.43
N ASN A 197 -0.53 -2.06 0.18
CA ASN A 197 0.57 -1.38 0.86
C ASN A 197 0.10 -0.80 2.21
N PRO A 198 1.00 -0.44 3.15
CA PRO A 198 0.62 0.13 4.44
C PRO A 198 -0.21 1.43 4.37
N ARG A 199 -0.29 2.08 3.20
CA ARG A 199 -1.02 3.32 2.94
C ARG A 199 -2.27 3.14 2.08
N GLU A 200 -2.41 2.00 1.42
CA GLU A 200 -3.47 1.75 0.44
C GLU A 200 -4.30 0.55 0.90
N THR A 201 -5.55 0.83 1.25
CA THR A 201 -6.54 -0.19 1.59
C THR A 201 -7.73 0.02 0.67
N LEU A 202 -8.01 -1.00 -0.14
CA LEU A 202 -9.09 -1.01 -1.11
C LEU A 202 -10.25 -1.85 -0.58
N TYR A 203 -11.46 -1.39 -0.87
CA TYR A 203 -12.71 -2.01 -0.48
C TYR A 203 -13.49 -2.35 -1.74
N TYR A 204 -13.87 -3.61 -1.84
CA TYR A 204 -14.55 -4.17 -3.00
C TYR A 204 -15.80 -4.94 -2.52
N PRO A 205 -16.99 -4.76 -3.15
CA PRO A 205 -18.16 -5.58 -2.90
C PRO A 205 -17.86 -7.06 -3.17
N ALA A 206 -18.44 -7.94 -2.38
CA ALA A 206 -18.20 -9.37 -2.51
C ALA A 206 -18.77 -9.96 -3.81
N GLU A 207 -19.77 -9.32 -4.42
CA GLU A 207 -20.36 -9.76 -5.69
C GLU A 207 -19.32 -9.92 -6.79
N ILE A 208 -18.34 -9.01 -6.86
CA ILE A 208 -17.35 -9.02 -7.96
C ILE A 208 -16.45 -10.27 -7.92
N PHE A 209 -16.34 -10.92 -6.75
CA PHE A 209 -15.55 -12.13 -6.53
C PHE A 209 -16.44 -13.38 -6.34
N LYS A 210 -17.71 -13.34 -6.75
CA LYS A 210 -18.57 -14.55 -6.77
C LYS A 210 -18.18 -15.48 -7.91
N LYS A 211 -17.85 -14.91 -9.08
CA LYS A 211 -17.45 -15.64 -10.29
C LYS A 211 -16.12 -15.12 -10.83
N THR A 212 -15.44 -15.99 -11.56
CA THR A 212 -14.20 -15.69 -12.28
C THR A 212 -14.48 -15.52 -13.76
N SER A 213 -13.68 -14.69 -14.42
CA SER A 213 -13.56 -14.67 -15.89
C SER A 213 -12.10 -14.87 -16.29
N GLU A 214 -11.86 -15.33 -17.52
CA GLU A 214 -10.51 -15.52 -18.05
C GLU A 214 -10.07 -14.30 -18.84
N VAL A 215 -8.77 -13.98 -18.74
CA VAL A 215 -8.10 -12.97 -19.57
C VAL A 215 -6.76 -13.51 -20.03
N SER A 216 -6.34 -13.09 -21.23
CA SER A 216 -5.01 -13.41 -21.74
C SER A 216 -4.00 -12.38 -21.24
N LEU A 217 -2.95 -12.84 -20.57
CA LEU A 217 -1.80 -12.03 -20.21
C LEU A 217 -0.56 -12.68 -20.83
N GLU A 218 0.02 -12.05 -21.84
CA GLU A 218 1.22 -12.55 -22.54
C GLU A 218 1.03 -13.98 -23.08
N GLY A 219 -0.19 -14.28 -23.58
CA GLY A 219 -0.58 -15.58 -24.11
C GLY A 219 -1.02 -16.62 -23.07
N VAL A 220 -0.94 -16.32 -21.77
CA VAL A 220 -1.40 -17.20 -20.68
C VAL A 220 -2.81 -16.81 -20.25
N GLN A 221 -3.74 -17.78 -20.21
CA GLN A 221 -5.11 -17.56 -19.73
C GLN A 221 -5.16 -17.64 -18.20
N LEU A 222 -5.43 -16.50 -17.56
CA LEU A 222 -5.42 -16.35 -16.10
C LEU A 222 -6.77 -15.84 -15.59
N LEU A 223 -7.06 -16.09 -14.32
CA LEU A 223 -8.36 -15.74 -13.71
C LEU A 223 -8.38 -14.31 -13.16
N VAL A 224 -9.46 -13.59 -13.47
CA VAL A 224 -9.80 -12.26 -12.93
C VAL A 224 -11.24 -12.26 -12.43
N PRO A 225 -11.66 -11.29 -11.59
CA PRO A 225 -13.08 -11.18 -11.22
C PRO A 225 -13.95 -10.98 -12.46
N GLU A 226 -15.16 -11.55 -12.47
CA GLU A 226 -16.13 -11.32 -13.55
C GLU A 226 -16.42 -9.82 -13.71
N GLY A 227 -16.57 -9.11 -12.58
CA GLY A 227 -16.69 -7.65 -12.51
C GLY A 227 -15.38 -6.88 -12.74
N LYS A 228 -14.53 -7.30 -13.69
CA LYS A 228 -13.21 -6.72 -13.96
C LYS A 228 -13.22 -5.22 -14.26
N VAL A 229 -14.25 -4.71 -14.95
CA VAL A 229 -14.39 -3.27 -15.23
C VAL A 229 -14.57 -2.49 -13.94
N TRP A 230 -15.53 -2.91 -13.11
CA TRP A 230 -15.77 -2.27 -11.81
C TRP A 230 -14.53 -2.37 -10.90
N TYR A 231 -13.87 -3.53 -10.92
CA TYR A 231 -12.64 -3.78 -10.17
C TYR A 231 -11.51 -2.80 -10.53
N LEU A 232 -11.32 -2.52 -11.83
CA LEU A 232 -10.34 -1.55 -12.31
C LEU A 232 -10.78 -0.10 -12.03
N GLN A 233 -12.04 0.24 -12.30
CA GLN A 233 -12.59 1.58 -12.03
C GLN A 233 -12.49 1.96 -10.55
N ARG A 234 -12.75 1.01 -9.65
CA ARG A 234 -12.61 1.23 -8.21
C ARG A 234 -11.15 1.46 -7.79
N THR A 235 -10.20 0.84 -8.49
CA THR A 235 -8.78 0.89 -8.14
C THR A 235 -8.09 2.13 -8.73
N TYR A 236 -8.38 2.46 -10.00
CA TYR A 236 -7.67 3.48 -10.76
C TYR A 236 -8.51 4.69 -11.17
N GLY A 237 -9.84 4.64 -10.98
CA GLY A 237 -10.77 5.69 -11.40
C GLY A 237 -11.51 5.35 -12.69
N GLY A 238 -12.48 6.19 -13.07
CA GLY A 238 -13.31 5.99 -14.27
C GLY A 238 -12.50 5.83 -15.56
N ASP A 239 -11.41 6.58 -15.68
CA ASP A 239 -10.52 6.61 -16.85
C ASP A 239 -9.34 5.63 -16.72
N TYR A 240 -9.56 4.45 -16.11
CA TYR A 240 -8.48 3.49 -15.85
C TYR A 240 -7.71 3.06 -17.11
N GLU A 241 -8.35 3.12 -18.29
CA GLU A 241 -7.74 2.79 -19.57
C GLU A 241 -6.62 3.75 -19.97
N ASN A 242 -6.69 5.00 -19.49
CA ASN A 242 -5.69 6.03 -19.71
C ASN A 242 -4.57 6.03 -18.67
N VAL A 243 -4.59 5.09 -17.71
CA VAL A 243 -3.50 4.94 -16.73
C VAL A 243 -2.23 4.58 -17.50
N PRO A 244 -1.16 5.39 -17.42
CA PRO A 244 0.06 5.07 -18.15
C PRO A 244 0.70 3.80 -17.59
N ALA A 245 1.39 3.06 -18.45
CA ALA A 245 2.19 1.92 -18.04
C ALA A 245 3.20 2.34 -16.96
N GLU A 246 3.41 1.51 -15.94
CA GLU A 246 4.30 1.82 -14.83
C GLU A 246 5.74 2.03 -15.34
N GLU A 247 6.25 3.25 -15.15
CA GLU A 247 7.67 3.54 -15.35
C GLU A 247 8.47 2.94 -14.18
N ILE A 248 9.39 2.02 -14.46
CA ILE A 248 10.25 1.50 -13.40
C ILE A 248 11.16 2.62 -12.91
N LYS A 249 11.12 2.87 -11.61
CA LYS A 249 12.23 3.50 -10.88
C LYS A 249 13.04 2.39 -10.25
N PRO A 250 14.27 2.09 -10.75
CA PRO A 250 15.07 1.01 -10.21
C PRO A 250 15.26 1.25 -8.71
N ASP A 251 14.76 0.33 -7.88
CA ASP A 251 15.04 0.40 -6.46
C ASP A 251 16.46 -0.11 -6.24
N TRP A 252 17.39 0.81 -5.99
CA TRP A 252 18.80 0.50 -5.71
C TRP A 252 18.98 -0.45 -4.52
N ALA A 253 17.95 -0.68 -3.71
CA ALA A 253 17.95 -1.65 -2.63
C ALA A 253 17.54 -3.08 -3.07
N VAL A 254 17.19 -3.30 -4.33
CA VAL A 254 16.72 -4.59 -4.85
C VAL A 254 17.74 -5.16 -5.83
N MET A 255 18.19 -6.38 -5.54
CA MET A 255 19.09 -7.14 -6.40
C MET A 255 18.30 -8.30 -7.00
N THR A 256 18.26 -8.41 -8.32
CA THR A 256 17.51 -9.45 -9.02
C THR A 256 18.36 -10.19 -10.04
N SER A 257 18.14 -11.49 -10.17
CA SER A 257 18.69 -12.33 -11.25
C SER A 257 17.77 -13.52 -11.48
N ALA A 258 17.41 -13.77 -12.73
CA ALA A 258 16.71 -14.98 -13.14
C ALA A 258 17.66 -16.16 -13.46
N LEU A 259 18.98 -15.94 -13.40
CA LEU A 259 20.00 -16.93 -13.79
C LEU A 259 20.82 -17.47 -12.63
N VAL A 260 20.90 -16.68 -11.56
CA VAL A 260 21.73 -16.99 -10.38
C VAL A 260 20.77 -17.25 -9.24
N SER A 261 20.91 -18.42 -8.62
CA SER A 261 20.13 -18.77 -7.44
C SER A 261 20.54 -17.92 -6.25
N TYR A 262 19.63 -17.73 -5.29
CA TYR A 262 19.98 -17.02 -4.07
C TYR A 262 21.09 -17.73 -3.28
N GLU A 263 21.16 -19.07 -3.38
CA GLU A 263 22.18 -19.91 -2.72
C GLU A 263 23.56 -19.59 -3.29
N GLU A 264 23.71 -19.72 -4.61
CA GLU A 264 24.96 -19.42 -5.33
C GLU A 264 25.46 -18.00 -5.04
N TYR A 265 24.55 -17.01 -5.06
CA TYR A 265 24.89 -15.63 -4.75
C TYR A 265 25.45 -15.46 -3.33
N PHE A 266 24.82 -16.07 -2.32
CA PHE A 266 25.29 -15.95 -0.93
C PHE A 266 26.51 -16.83 -0.63
N ASP A 267 26.72 -17.92 -1.36
CA ASP A 267 27.95 -18.72 -1.28
C ASP A 267 29.15 -17.91 -1.77
N GLN A 268 28.99 -17.13 -2.84
CA GLN A 268 30.05 -16.26 -3.38
C GLN A 268 30.30 -15.01 -2.53
N ILE A 269 29.24 -14.28 -2.15
CA ILE A 269 29.36 -12.96 -1.47
C ILE A 269 29.55 -13.10 0.05
N GLY A 270 29.18 -14.25 0.60
CA GLY A 270 29.17 -14.55 2.01
C GLY A 270 27.87 -14.13 2.72
N PRO A 271 27.84 -14.14 4.06
CA PRO A 271 26.61 -14.13 4.81
C PRO A 271 25.82 -12.83 4.64
N GLN A 272 24.51 -12.95 4.44
CA GLN A 272 23.53 -11.86 4.32
C GLN A 272 23.70 -10.76 5.39
N LYS A 273 24.10 -11.12 6.63
CA LYS A 273 24.36 -10.16 7.73
C LYS A 273 25.42 -9.12 7.38
N LYS A 274 26.43 -9.47 6.57
CA LYS A 274 27.51 -8.57 6.14
C LYS A 274 26.94 -7.45 5.27
N LEU A 275 26.13 -7.80 4.26
CA LEU A 275 25.43 -6.84 3.39
C LEU A 275 24.51 -5.92 4.21
N LEU A 276 23.77 -6.48 5.17
CA LEU A 276 22.89 -5.69 6.03
C LEU A 276 23.66 -4.72 6.93
N LYS A 277 24.84 -5.11 7.44
CA LYS A 277 25.72 -4.23 8.21
C LYS A 277 26.35 -3.14 7.35
N ALA A 278 26.60 -3.40 6.07
CA ALA A 278 27.07 -2.39 5.12
C ALA A 278 25.96 -1.37 4.81
N ARG A 279 24.76 -1.85 4.45
CA ARG A 279 23.57 -1.01 4.21
C ARG A 279 23.21 -0.14 5.43
N ARG A 280 23.12 -0.78 6.60
CA ARG A 280 23.77 -0.37 7.86
C ARG A 280 24.34 1.05 7.95
N ARG A 281 25.65 1.04 7.71
CA ARG A 281 26.56 2.15 7.83
C ARG A 281 26.26 3.20 6.77
N GLN A 282 25.95 2.78 5.53
CA GLN A 282 25.62 3.71 4.45
C GLN A 282 24.40 4.56 4.79
N TYR A 283 23.30 3.93 5.24
CA TYR A 283 22.12 4.68 5.66
C TYR A 283 22.43 5.68 6.78
N LEU A 284 23.25 5.32 7.76
CA LEU A 284 23.63 6.24 8.84
C LEU A 284 24.51 7.40 8.35
N LYS A 285 25.48 7.14 7.46
CA LYS A 285 26.31 8.19 6.81
C LYS A 285 25.44 9.20 6.05
N ASP A 286 24.46 8.70 5.31
CA ASP A 286 23.55 9.51 4.51
C ASP A 286 22.51 10.29 5.35
N SER A 287 22.53 10.17 6.68
CA SER A 287 21.53 10.80 7.56
C SER A 287 21.56 12.33 7.50
N VAL A 288 22.75 12.92 7.37
CA VAL A 288 22.94 14.37 7.22
C VAL A 288 22.38 14.84 5.88
N GLY A 289 22.74 14.16 4.79
CA GLY A 289 22.20 14.44 3.46
C GLY A 289 20.67 14.35 3.43
N ARG A 290 20.08 13.30 4.01
CA ARG A 290 18.62 13.18 4.12
C ARG A 290 17.98 14.28 4.97
N ARG A 291 18.67 14.82 5.99
CA ARG A 291 18.16 15.95 6.78
C ARG A 291 18.15 17.22 5.92
N ARG A 292 19.23 17.50 5.20
CA ARG A 292 19.31 18.62 4.24
C ARG A 292 18.25 18.50 3.15
N GLN A 293 18.09 17.32 2.54
CA GLN A 293 17.05 17.09 1.53
C GLN A 293 15.63 17.34 2.07
N ARG A 294 15.34 16.93 3.31
CA ARG A 294 14.03 17.23 3.93
C ARG A 294 13.81 18.73 4.08
N TYR A 295 14.85 19.46 4.49
CA TYR A 295 14.78 20.92 4.59
C TYR A 295 14.60 21.58 3.22
N TYR A 296 15.38 21.19 2.21
CA TYR A 296 15.20 21.72 0.84
C TYR A 296 13.82 21.42 0.26
N ASN A 297 13.30 20.20 0.46
CA ASN A 297 11.95 19.85 0.04
C ASN A 297 10.90 20.71 0.77
N TRP A 298 11.12 21.00 2.05
CA TRP A 298 10.26 21.91 2.82
C TRP A 298 10.33 23.33 2.24
N CYS A 299 11.53 23.90 2.03
CA CYS A 299 11.70 25.23 1.41
C CYS A 299 11.00 25.33 0.06
N TRP A 300 11.14 24.30 -0.79
CA TRP A 300 10.50 24.27 -2.10
C TRP A 300 8.97 24.18 -2.01
N ASN A 301 8.46 23.36 -1.10
CA ASN A 301 7.01 23.26 -0.86
C ASN A 301 6.44 24.56 -0.28
N TYR A 302 7.22 25.26 0.54
CA TYR A 302 6.87 26.57 1.10
C TYR A 302 6.86 27.64 0.00
N ALA A 303 7.89 27.71 -0.86
CA ALA A 303 7.89 28.59 -2.02
C ALA A 303 6.67 28.38 -2.93
N LYS A 304 6.28 27.12 -3.16
CA LYS A 304 5.03 26.78 -3.87
C LYS A 304 3.78 27.23 -3.13
N LEU A 305 3.77 27.18 -1.79
CA LEU A 305 2.66 27.69 -0.98
C LEU A 305 2.52 29.21 -1.18
N CYS A 306 3.63 29.97 -1.07
CA CYS A 306 3.62 31.42 -1.29
C CYS A 306 3.17 31.79 -2.71
N ALA A 307 3.60 31.03 -3.73
CA ALA A 307 3.11 31.23 -5.10
C ALA A 307 1.59 31.01 -5.20
N SER A 308 1.08 29.92 -4.61
CA SER A 308 -0.36 29.65 -4.56
C SER A 308 -1.14 30.74 -3.83
N GLN A 309 -0.61 31.30 -2.73
CA GLN A 309 -1.25 32.42 -2.02
C GLN A 309 -1.41 33.62 -2.95
N ARG A 310 -0.36 34.03 -3.66
CA ARG A 310 -0.39 35.17 -4.60
C ARG A 310 -1.37 34.96 -5.76
N GLU A 311 -1.41 33.76 -6.32
CA GLU A 311 -2.36 33.40 -7.38
C GLU A 311 -3.81 33.48 -6.88
N LEU A 312 -4.07 32.99 -5.66
CA LEU A 312 -5.39 33.12 -5.04
C LEU A 312 -5.73 34.58 -4.76
N ASP A 313 -4.79 35.39 -4.28
CA ASP A 313 -5.04 36.81 -4.00
C ASP A 313 -5.58 37.53 -5.22
N ALA A 314 -4.92 37.37 -6.37
CA ALA A 314 -5.40 37.92 -7.64
C ALA A 314 -6.80 37.42 -8.00
N PHE A 315 -7.04 36.10 -7.89
CA PHE A 315 -8.33 35.48 -8.20
C PHE A 315 -9.48 35.99 -7.32
N TYR A 316 -9.25 36.16 -6.02
CA TYR A 316 -10.27 36.60 -5.08
C TYR A 316 -10.49 38.11 -5.13
N GLN A 317 -9.47 38.91 -5.45
CA GLN A 317 -9.64 40.34 -5.69
C GLN A 317 -10.56 40.60 -6.90
N GLU A 318 -10.38 39.87 -8.00
CA GLU A 318 -11.29 39.98 -9.17
C GLU A 318 -12.74 39.55 -8.86
N LYS A 319 -12.94 38.68 -7.87
CA LYS A 319 -14.25 38.12 -7.52
C LYS A 319 -14.85 38.72 -6.24
N LYS A 320 -14.23 39.74 -5.67
CA LYS A 320 -14.61 40.28 -4.37
C LYS A 320 -16.07 40.73 -4.34
N ASP A 321 -16.52 41.47 -5.35
CA ASP A 321 -17.90 41.96 -5.44
C ASP A 321 -18.92 40.82 -5.62
N TYR A 322 -18.55 39.80 -6.39
CA TYR A 322 -19.38 38.61 -6.57
C TYR A 322 -19.57 37.86 -5.24
N ILE A 323 -18.49 37.69 -4.48
CA ILE A 323 -18.53 37.02 -3.16
C ILE A 323 -19.35 37.84 -2.16
N LYS A 324 -19.17 39.17 -2.12
CA LYS A 324 -19.99 40.06 -1.29
C LYS A 324 -21.48 39.93 -1.61
N ASN A 325 -21.84 39.86 -2.89
CA ASN A 325 -23.24 39.68 -3.32
C ASN A 325 -23.80 38.32 -2.87
N LEU A 326 -23.05 37.23 -3.06
CA LEU A 326 -23.44 35.91 -2.57
C LEU A 326 -23.63 35.88 -1.05
N HIS A 327 -22.75 36.55 -0.30
CA HIS A 327 -22.83 36.64 1.16
C HIS A 327 -24.05 37.44 1.61
N LYS A 328 -24.31 38.59 1.00
CA LYS A 328 -25.53 39.39 1.24
C LYS A 328 -26.82 38.59 1.00
N ASN A 329 -26.83 37.72 -0.01
CA ASN A 329 -27.96 36.85 -0.33
C ASN A 329 -27.99 35.54 0.47
N LYS A 330 -27.04 35.32 1.39
CA LYS A 330 -26.93 34.12 2.24
C LYS A 330 -26.84 32.81 1.45
N ASP A 331 -26.25 32.83 0.25
CA ASP A 331 -26.03 31.64 -0.59
C ASP A 331 -24.76 30.88 -0.17
N TYR A 332 -24.79 30.29 1.03
CA TYR A 332 -23.63 29.62 1.64
C TYR A 332 -23.17 28.38 0.88
N MET A 333 -24.07 27.69 0.16
CA MET A 333 -23.73 26.53 -0.68
C MET A 333 -22.79 26.93 -1.81
N ARG A 334 -23.09 28.05 -2.51
CA ARG A 334 -22.19 28.56 -3.55
C ARG A 334 -20.92 29.16 -2.97
N LEU A 335 -21.01 29.87 -1.85
CA LEU A 335 -19.82 30.40 -1.16
C LEU A 335 -18.85 29.29 -0.75
N GLU A 336 -19.34 28.18 -0.21
CA GLU A 336 -18.50 27.04 0.14
C GLU A 336 -17.75 26.49 -1.07
N ALA A 337 -18.43 26.37 -2.21
CA ALA A 337 -17.81 25.95 -3.47
C ALA A 337 -16.74 26.94 -3.93
N VAL A 338 -17.02 28.26 -3.85
CA VAL A 338 -16.10 29.34 -4.23
C VAL A 338 -14.88 29.40 -3.30
N PHE A 339 -15.05 29.16 -2.00
CA PHE A 339 -13.96 29.17 -1.01
C PHE A 339 -13.18 27.85 -0.91
N ARG A 340 -13.54 26.81 -1.68
CA ARG A 340 -12.81 25.53 -1.65
C ARG A 340 -11.30 25.67 -1.91
N PRO A 341 -10.83 26.50 -2.86
CA PRO A 341 -9.40 26.80 -3.02
C PRO A 341 -8.80 27.51 -1.79
N TYR A 342 -9.49 28.52 -1.26
CA TYR A 342 -9.11 29.26 -0.05
C TYR A 342 -8.88 28.30 1.13
N THR A 343 -9.85 27.43 1.42
CA THR A 343 -9.75 26.40 2.46
C THR A 343 -8.53 25.50 2.32
N ARG A 344 -8.19 25.07 1.10
CA ARG A 344 -7.00 24.23 0.86
C ARG A 344 -5.70 24.97 1.18
N VAL A 345 -5.61 26.26 0.86
CA VAL A 345 -4.43 27.08 1.14
C VAL A 345 -4.35 27.42 2.63
N SER A 346 -5.44 27.83 3.27
CA SER A 346 -5.47 28.10 4.72
C SER A 346 -5.05 26.88 5.54
N GLN A 347 -5.56 25.69 5.20
CA GLN A 347 -5.11 24.43 5.84
C GLN A 347 -3.63 24.10 5.62
N ARG A 348 -3.01 24.57 4.53
CA ARG A 348 -1.57 24.42 4.29
C ARG A 348 -0.77 25.42 5.11
N CYS A 349 -1.24 26.67 5.22
CA CYS A 349 -0.58 27.72 6.03
C CYS A 349 -0.60 27.35 7.52
N LEU A 350 -1.72 26.84 8.02
CA LEU A 350 -1.84 26.39 9.41
C LEU A 350 -0.85 25.27 9.77
N LYS A 351 -0.41 24.45 8.80
CA LYS A 351 0.64 23.43 9.03
C LYS A 351 2.03 24.03 9.24
N GLU A 352 2.24 25.23 8.73
CA GLU A 352 3.45 26.02 8.92
C GLU A 352 3.29 27.01 10.10
N ASN A 353 2.16 26.94 10.84
CA ASN A 353 1.75 27.87 11.90
C ASN A 353 1.59 29.32 11.40
N GLU A 354 1.08 29.49 10.18
CA GLU A 354 0.78 30.78 9.54
C GLU A 354 -0.70 30.85 9.17
N ILE A 355 -1.20 32.08 8.95
CA ILE A 355 -2.54 32.32 8.40
C ILE A 355 -2.43 32.85 6.97
N TYR A 356 -3.35 32.39 6.14
CA TYR A 356 -3.62 33.04 4.87
C TYR A 356 -4.77 34.04 5.03
N ALA A 357 -4.44 35.32 5.10
CA ALA A 357 -5.37 36.43 5.23
C ALA A 357 -4.89 37.62 4.40
N SER A 358 -5.14 37.58 3.10
CA SER A 358 -4.74 38.65 2.20
C SER A 358 -5.70 39.83 2.17
N ASP A 359 -6.96 39.61 2.56
CA ASP A 359 -8.02 40.61 2.59
C ASP A 359 -8.92 40.34 3.80
N GLU A 360 -9.02 41.31 4.70
CA GLU A 360 -9.72 41.19 5.97
C GLU A 360 -11.22 40.95 5.78
N GLU A 361 -11.86 41.66 4.85
CA GLU A 361 -13.29 41.48 4.55
C GLU A 361 -13.59 40.09 4.00
N LEU A 362 -12.72 39.57 3.12
CA LEU A 362 -12.88 38.20 2.60
C LEU A 362 -12.64 37.15 3.69
N MET A 363 -11.71 37.41 4.61
CA MET A 363 -11.48 36.53 5.76
C MET A 363 -12.71 36.47 6.68
N GLU A 364 -13.33 37.60 6.99
CA GLU A 364 -14.56 37.64 7.79
C GLU A 364 -15.70 36.86 7.13
N ILE A 365 -15.94 37.07 5.83
CA ILE A 365 -16.93 36.31 5.06
C ILE A 365 -16.60 34.82 5.10
N TYR A 366 -15.32 34.47 4.97
CA TYR A 366 -14.87 33.08 5.01
C TYR A 366 -15.11 32.42 6.38
N LEU A 367 -14.83 33.12 7.48
CA LEU A 367 -15.09 32.64 8.84
C LEU A 367 -16.60 32.40 9.08
N ASP A 368 -17.45 33.28 8.57
CA ASP A 368 -18.91 33.09 8.62
C ASP A 368 -19.34 31.87 7.79
N VAL A 369 -18.80 31.70 6.57
CA VAL A 369 -19.05 30.50 5.75
C VAL A 369 -18.66 29.23 6.50
N LEU A 370 -17.49 29.18 7.12
CA LEU A 370 -17.06 28.01 7.91
C LEU A 370 -18.00 27.71 9.08
N GLU A 371 -18.52 28.75 9.75
CA GLU A 371 -19.50 28.58 10.82
C GLU A 371 -20.81 27.98 10.29
N LYS A 372 -21.36 28.55 9.20
CA LYS A 372 -22.64 28.12 8.64
C LYS A 372 -22.59 26.74 7.97
N THR A 373 -21.43 26.34 7.45
CA THR A 373 -21.26 25.00 6.86
C THR A 373 -20.81 23.94 7.88
N GLY A 374 -20.66 24.30 9.16
CA GLY A 374 -20.33 23.37 10.23
C GLY A 374 -18.85 22.98 10.32
N ASN A 375 -17.96 23.76 9.71
CA ASN A 375 -16.51 23.61 9.77
C ASN A 375 -15.89 24.40 10.95
N SER A 376 -16.50 24.29 12.13
CA SER A 376 -16.14 25.05 13.34
C SER A 376 -14.75 24.71 13.90
N GLU A 377 -14.22 23.51 13.65
CA GLU A 377 -12.84 23.15 14.03
C GLU A 377 -11.80 23.98 13.26
N LEU A 378 -11.97 24.13 11.94
CA LEU A 378 -11.06 24.92 11.12
C LEU A 378 -11.18 26.41 11.44
N LYS A 379 -12.41 26.90 11.65
CA LYS A 379 -12.67 28.28 12.10
C LYS A 379 -11.88 28.58 13.38
N GLY A 380 -12.03 27.75 14.42
CA GLY A 380 -11.35 27.95 15.69
C GLY A 380 -9.82 27.91 15.58
N GLN A 381 -9.27 27.08 14.68
CA GLN A 381 -7.83 27.09 14.39
C GLN A 381 -7.38 28.41 13.75
N ILE A 382 -8.15 28.97 12.82
CA ILE A 382 -7.80 30.24 12.16
C ILE A 382 -7.90 31.39 13.16
N GLU A 383 -9.00 31.46 13.93
CA GLU A 383 -9.22 32.51 14.93
C GLU A 383 -8.11 32.55 15.99
N GLN A 384 -7.59 31.39 16.41
CA GLN A 384 -6.50 31.30 17.39
C GLN A 384 -5.21 32.01 16.95
N TYR A 385 -4.92 32.03 15.65
CA TYR A 385 -3.73 32.72 15.13
C TYR A 385 -4.03 34.14 14.65
N TRP A 386 -5.31 34.48 14.44
CA TRP A 386 -5.78 35.75 13.85
C TRP A 386 -6.07 36.80 14.91
N SER A 387 -6.37 36.36 16.14
CA SER A 387 -6.45 37.22 17.33
C SER A 387 -5.07 37.55 17.88
#